data_AF-A0A8V0ZAM7-F1
#
_entry.id   AF-A0A8V0ZAM7-F1
#
_cell.length_a   1.000
_cell.length_b   1.000
_cell.length_c   1.000
_cell.angle_alpha   90.00
_cell.angle_beta   90.00
_cell.angle_gamma   90.00
#
_symmetry.space_group_name_H-M   'P 1'
#
loop_
_entity.id
_entity.type
_entity.pdbx_description
1 polymer ?
#
loop_
_entity_poly.entity_id
_entity_poly.type
_entity_poly.pdbx_seq_one_letter_code
_entity_poly.pdbx_strand_id
1 'polypeptide(L)'
;MEPAALPTALQLAASGDTGLSLEKRAALGASLLLLQRDYRFERVWFWGCIQGVRGTYYIAQGLGPDLAAPRSRLYSLNCVEWSLLPPATVEMVEQAALLKGLFQGDPSFEYEYAEVNAEDDERFLEDGKELTIKEENRLVATIEQIDRAVGIIPRRAFMKTPLGSVHENRNFEGLSLTEAKKLSSYFHFTEPVNLKNKTLLEKADLDPSTDFLDSLEHDVPQGSWTVQFEKGGTVVVLRSLLWLGLTFYHVPMTKQYGYIYCGTGWKIKHICQPKTILGRTLITDMENMKIYLQGEKASPVVKNINVLYLLDPGRMHKLGILKWMWKKCTCLPTTAMHFLLQITDSTDFKNISFW
;
A
#
# COMPACT_ATOMS: atom_id res chain seq x y z
N MET A 1 15.92 -5.97 2.63
CA MET A 1 16.94 -6.79 1.91
C MET A 1 18.27 -6.73 2.64
N GLU A 2 18.97 -7.84 2.83
CA GLU A 2 20.30 -7.85 3.48
C GLU A 2 21.41 -7.27 2.59
N PRO A 3 22.50 -6.71 3.17
CA PRO A 3 23.55 -6.06 2.41
C PRO A 3 24.22 -7.00 1.40
N ALA A 4 24.51 -8.24 1.79
CA ALA A 4 25.19 -9.22 0.94
C ALA A 4 24.34 -9.63 -0.29
N ALA A 5 23.02 -9.71 -0.12
CA ALA A 5 22.09 -10.08 -1.18
C ALA A 5 21.54 -8.87 -1.95
N LEU A 6 21.83 -7.64 -1.51
CA LEU A 6 21.20 -6.42 -2.02
C LEU A 6 21.32 -6.26 -3.54
N PRO A 7 22.50 -6.44 -4.20
CA PRO A 7 22.60 -6.25 -5.64
C PRO A 7 21.70 -7.21 -6.42
N THR A 8 21.71 -8.48 -6.06
CA THR A 8 20.89 -9.53 -6.66
C THR A 8 19.41 -9.28 -6.37
N ALA A 9 19.06 -8.97 -5.12
CA ALA A 9 17.71 -8.69 -4.67
C ALA A 9 17.09 -7.51 -5.43
N LEU A 10 17.84 -6.43 -5.61
CA LEU A 10 17.40 -5.28 -6.40
C LEU A 10 17.18 -5.67 -7.85
N GLN A 11 18.03 -6.51 -8.45
CA GLN A 11 17.80 -7.00 -9.81
C GLN A 11 16.54 -7.90 -9.88
N LEU A 12 16.26 -8.70 -8.86
CA LEU A 12 15.08 -9.58 -8.79
C LEU A 12 13.78 -8.83 -8.55
N ALA A 13 13.81 -7.77 -7.75
CA ALA A 13 12.66 -6.89 -7.51
C ALA A 13 12.45 -5.86 -8.63
N ALA A 14 13.51 -5.49 -9.37
CA ALA A 14 13.41 -4.50 -10.44
C ALA A 14 12.77 -5.10 -11.70
N SER A 15 11.49 -4.78 -11.89
CA SER A 15 10.83 -4.78 -13.19
C SER A 15 10.73 -3.37 -13.79
N GLY A 16 11.22 -2.36 -13.07
CA GLY A 16 11.13 -0.93 -13.39
C GLY A 16 12.26 -0.16 -12.72
N ASP A 17 12.31 1.16 -12.91
CA ASP A 17 13.32 2.01 -12.29
C ASP A 17 13.04 2.15 -10.79
N THR A 18 13.89 1.57 -9.96
CA THR A 18 13.84 1.72 -8.50
C THR A 18 14.34 3.10 -8.04
N GLY A 19 14.76 3.98 -8.98
CA GLY A 19 15.34 5.29 -8.68
C GLY A 19 16.73 5.19 -8.01
N LEU A 20 17.31 3.99 -7.97
CA LEU A 20 18.62 3.70 -7.39
C LEU A 20 19.67 3.60 -8.50
N SER A 21 20.46 4.67 -8.67
CA SER A 21 21.62 4.68 -9.56
C SER A 21 22.66 3.62 -9.17
N LEU A 22 23.54 3.23 -10.09
CA LEU A 22 24.60 2.26 -9.82
C LEU A 22 25.52 2.73 -8.70
N GLU A 23 25.84 4.02 -8.66
CA GLU A 23 26.63 4.65 -7.60
C GLU A 23 25.95 4.49 -6.24
N LYS A 24 24.65 4.81 -6.13
CA LYS A 24 23.90 4.64 -4.88
C LYS A 24 23.85 3.19 -4.44
N ARG A 25 23.71 2.23 -5.36
CA ARG A 25 23.75 0.80 -5.03
C ARG A 25 25.09 0.37 -4.46
N ALA A 26 26.20 0.86 -5.03
CA ALA A 26 27.53 0.60 -4.52
C ALA A 26 27.74 1.23 -3.12
N ALA A 27 27.30 2.47 -2.95
CA ALA A 27 27.34 3.17 -1.67
C ALA A 27 26.55 2.44 -0.58
N LEU A 28 25.31 2.00 -0.87
CA LEU A 28 24.49 1.21 0.04
C LEU A 28 25.17 -0.09 0.46
N GLY A 29 25.81 -0.79 -0.46
CA GLY A 29 26.52 -2.05 -0.16
C GLY A 29 27.61 -1.86 0.91
N ALA A 30 28.37 -0.76 0.82
CA ALA A 30 29.41 -0.45 1.80
C ALA A 30 28.84 0.15 3.10
N SER A 31 27.92 1.11 2.99
CA SER A 31 27.43 1.88 4.14
C SER A 31 26.56 1.05 5.08
N LEU A 32 25.76 0.10 4.56
CA LEU A 32 24.95 -0.78 5.40
C LEU A 32 25.79 -1.75 6.24
N LEU A 33 26.95 -2.19 5.73
CA LEU A 33 27.89 -3.02 6.50
C LEU A 33 28.56 -2.22 7.63
N LEU A 34 28.92 -0.96 7.36
CA LEU A 34 29.43 -0.05 8.38
C LEU A 34 28.37 0.20 9.46
N LEU A 35 27.13 0.47 9.05
CA LEU A 35 25.99 0.68 9.94
C LEU A 35 25.76 -0.53 10.86
N GLN A 36 25.82 -1.76 10.33
CA GLN A 36 25.70 -2.97 11.14
C GLN A 36 26.77 -3.05 12.23
N ARG A 37 28.02 -2.73 11.89
CA ARG A 37 29.15 -2.72 12.84
C ARG A 37 29.00 -1.61 13.89
N ASP A 38 28.71 -0.39 13.45
CA ASP A 38 28.76 0.81 14.29
C ASP A 38 27.63 0.83 15.33
N TYR A 39 26.43 0.41 14.93
CA TYR A 39 25.27 0.30 15.82
C TYR A 39 25.12 -1.08 16.47
N ARG A 40 26.02 -2.03 16.17
CA ARG A 40 26.02 -3.41 16.69
C ARG A 40 24.70 -4.16 16.47
N PHE A 41 24.08 -3.95 15.31
CA PHE A 41 22.90 -4.71 14.93
C PHE A 41 23.28 -6.14 14.59
N GLU A 42 22.43 -7.09 14.97
CA GLU A 42 22.62 -8.48 14.55
C GLU A 42 22.42 -8.60 13.04
N ARG A 43 21.41 -7.88 12.51
CA ARG A 43 21.13 -7.80 11.08
C ARG A 43 20.71 -6.39 10.69
N VAL A 44 21.00 -6.03 9.45
CA VAL A 44 20.57 -4.78 8.84
C VAL A 44 19.85 -5.09 7.55
N TRP A 45 18.71 -4.45 7.32
CA TRP A 45 17.97 -4.52 6.07
C TRP A 45 17.87 -3.15 5.43
N PHE A 46 18.14 -3.09 4.13
CA PHE A 46 17.65 -1.99 3.32
C PHE A 46 16.13 -2.14 3.15
N TRP A 47 15.37 -1.14 3.57
CA TRP A 47 13.92 -1.11 3.50
C TRP A 47 13.43 -0.56 2.16
N GLY A 48 14.10 0.49 1.68
CA GLY A 48 13.73 1.15 0.43
C GLY A 48 13.94 2.65 0.44
N CYS A 49 13.11 3.36 -0.33
CA CYS A 49 13.22 4.79 -0.55
C CYS A 49 11.86 5.51 -0.55
N ILE A 50 11.84 6.74 -0.02
CA ILE A 50 10.69 7.65 -0.05
C ILE A 50 11.09 8.90 -0.84
N GLN A 51 10.40 9.14 -1.95
CA GLN A 51 10.66 10.24 -2.86
C GLN A 51 10.06 11.54 -2.33
N GLY A 52 10.90 12.55 -2.13
CA GLY A 52 10.50 13.93 -1.89
C GLY A 52 10.81 14.83 -3.09
N VAL A 53 10.39 16.09 -2.99
CA VAL A 53 10.53 17.10 -4.05
C VAL A 53 12.00 17.49 -4.25
N ARG A 54 12.75 17.77 -3.18
CA ARG A 54 14.16 18.21 -3.25
C ARG A 54 15.16 17.08 -3.04
N GLY A 55 14.71 15.93 -2.50
CA GLY A 55 15.58 14.83 -2.14
C GLY A 55 14.81 13.53 -1.89
N THR A 56 15.49 12.40 -2.00
CA THR A 56 14.94 11.08 -1.69
C THR A 56 15.51 10.59 -0.38
N TYR A 57 14.64 10.12 0.51
CA TYR A 57 15.03 9.44 1.74
C TYR A 57 15.30 7.97 1.45
N TYR A 58 16.46 7.47 1.84
CA TYR A 58 16.83 6.06 1.83
C TYR A 58 16.73 5.51 3.24
N ILE A 59 16.02 4.40 3.41
CA ILE A 59 15.69 3.87 4.74
C ILE A 59 16.36 2.52 4.95
N ALA A 60 17.01 2.37 6.11
CA ALA A 60 17.56 1.12 6.61
C ALA A 60 16.92 0.76 7.96
N GLN A 61 16.84 -0.53 8.24
CA GLN A 61 16.33 -1.09 9.48
C GLN A 61 17.38 -1.97 10.12
N GLY A 62 17.77 -1.65 11.36
CA GLY A 62 18.56 -2.50 12.23
C GLY A 62 17.65 -3.42 13.04
N LEU A 63 17.99 -4.71 13.09
CA LEU A 63 17.28 -5.74 13.83
C LEU A 63 18.17 -6.35 14.91
N GLY A 64 17.54 -6.66 16.04
CA GLY A 64 18.12 -7.46 17.11
C GLY A 64 17.85 -8.96 16.94
N PRO A 65 18.09 -9.74 18.00
CA PRO A 65 17.90 -11.20 17.99
C PRO A 65 16.44 -11.63 17.85
N ASP A 66 15.52 -10.84 18.42
CA ASP A 66 14.09 -11.07 18.24
C ASP A 66 13.59 -10.24 17.06
N LEU A 67 13.13 -10.91 16.01
CA LEU A 67 12.68 -10.26 14.78
C LEU A 67 11.30 -9.62 14.92
N ALA A 68 10.56 -9.95 15.99
CA ALA A 68 9.32 -9.27 16.36
C ALA A 68 9.55 -8.02 17.21
N ALA A 69 10.77 -7.79 17.72
CA ALA A 69 11.08 -6.61 18.51
C ALA A 69 11.03 -5.32 17.65
N PRO A 70 10.81 -4.15 18.28
CA PRO A 70 10.88 -2.87 17.60
C PRO A 70 12.21 -2.70 16.85
N ARG A 71 12.12 -2.31 15.58
CA ARG A 71 13.29 -2.13 14.71
C ARG A 71 13.84 -0.73 14.86
N SER A 72 15.17 -0.60 14.87
CA SER A 72 15.82 0.71 14.78
C SER A 72 15.81 1.18 13.34
N ARG A 73 15.22 2.34 13.06
CA ARG A 73 15.11 2.89 11.70
C ARG A 73 16.14 3.98 11.51
N LEU A 74 16.81 3.97 10.36
CA LEU A 74 17.76 5.01 9.98
C LEU A 74 17.41 5.54 8.60
N TYR A 75 17.62 6.83 8.38
CA TYR A 75 17.49 7.46 7.07
C TYR A 75 18.83 7.99 6.57
N SER A 76 18.93 8.13 5.25
CA SER A 76 20.05 8.76 4.55
C SER A 76 19.54 9.53 3.35
N LEU A 77 20.18 10.63 2.99
CA LEU A 77 19.90 11.38 1.75
C LEU A 77 20.91 11.04 0.63
N ASN A 78 22.07 10.52 0.99
CA ASN A 78 23.20 10.26 0.08
C ASN A 78 23.63 8.77 0.01
N CYS A 79 22.97 7.88 0.75
CA CYS A 79 23.31 6.46 0.90
C CYS A 79 24.66 6.17 1.57
N VAL A 80 25.29 7.16 2.20
CA VAL A 80 26.61 7.03 2.85
C VAL A 80 26.48 7.36 4.34
N GLU A 81 25.90 8.51 4.66
CA GLU A 81 25.69 8.99 6.02
C GLU A 81 24.29 8.65 6.49
N TRP A 82 24.18 8.05 7.67
CA TRP A 82 22.94 7.55 8.22
C TRP A 82 22.61 8.22 9.55
N SER A 83 21.37 8.67 9.67
CA SER A 83 20.83 9.31 10.88
C SER A 83 19.75 8.42 11.48
N LEU A 84 19.76 8.25 12.80
CA LEU A 84 18.77 7.44 13.52
C LEU A 84 17.44 8.19 13.61
N LEU A 85 16.35 7.51 13.26
CA LEU A 85 14.99 8.02 13.43
C LEU A 85 14.47 7.72 14.84
N PRO A 86 13.66 8.62 15.43
CA PRO A 86 12.96 8.31 16.68
C PRO A 86 11.95 7.17 16.48
N PRO A 87 11.59 6.46 17.56
CA PRO A 87 10.53 5.45 17.51
C PRO A 87 9.17 6.09 17.18
N ALA A 88 8.34 5.38 16.43
CA ALA A 88 7.01 5.87 16.05
C ALA A 88 6.09 5.96 17.28
N THR A 89 5.52 7.14 17.53
CA THR A 89 4.46 7.33 18.52
C THR A 89 3.09 7.34 17.85
N VAL A 90 2.04 7.04 18.63
CA VAL A 90 0.66 7.07 18.11
C VAL A 90 0.28 8.47 17.65
N GLU A 91 0.68 9.49 18.41
CA GLU A 91 0.48 10.90 18.07
C GLU A 91 1.09 11.26 16.70
N MET A 92 2.32 10.84 16.42
CA MET A 92 2.95 11.09 15.11
C MET A 92 2.16 10.46 13.96
N VAL A 93 1.60 9.26 14.17
CA VAL A 93 0.82 8.56 13.14
C VAL A 93 -0.51 9.27 12.87
N GLU A 94 -1.21 9.70 13.91
CA GLU A 94 -2.46 10.45 13.80
C GLU A 94 -2.24 11.80 13.13
N GLN A 95 -1.21 12.53 13.56
CA GLN A 95 -0.81 13.81 13.00
C GLN A 95 -0.42 13.70 11.52
N ALA A 96 0.39 12.71 11.16
CA ALA A 96 0.83 12.50 9.78
C ALA A 96 -0.31 12.06 8.85
N ALA A 97 -1.37 11.42 9.37
CA ALA A 97 -2.53 11.01 8.58
C ALA A 97 -3.36 12.19 8.07
N LEU A 98 -3.29 13.34 8.75
CA LEU A 98 -3.97 14.57 8.36
C LEU A 98 -3.26 15.25 7.17
N LEU A 99 -1.93 15.13 7.08
CA LEU A 99 -1.14 15.75 6.04
C LEU A 99 -1.34 15.07 4.68
N LYS A 100 -1.58 15.87 3.65
CA LYS A 100 -1.56 15.47 2.24
C LYS A 100 -0.42 16.21 1.55
N GLY A 101 0.22 15.60 0.56
CA GLY A 101 1.33 16.24 -0.16
C GLY A 101 2.58 15.37 -0.23
N LEU A 102 3.51 15.73 -1.12
CA LEU A 102 4.81 15.06 -1.20
C LEU A 102 5.69 15.45 0.00
N PHE A 103 6.73 14.68 0.24
CA PHE A 103 7.81 15.06 1.15
C PHE A 103 8.63 16.20 0.53
N GLN A 104 9.13 17.16 1.30
CA GLN A 104 9.99 18.20 0.75
C GLN A 104 11.41 17.69 0.51
N GLY A 105 11.84 16.65 1.24
CA GLY A 105 13.20 16.12 1.19
C GLY A 105 14.15 16.84 2.16
N ASP A 106 13.61 17.47 3.20
CA ASP A 106 14.37 18.11 4.27
C ASP A 106 13.84 17.67 5.64
N PRO A 107 14.60 16.90 6.45
CA PRO A 107 14.16 16.42 7.77
C PRO A 107 13.74 17.53 8.73
N SER A 108 14.29 18.73 8.57
CA SER A 108 14.05 19.88 9.46
C SER A 108 12.86 20.74 9.01
N PHE A 109 12.22 20.41 7.89
CA PHE A 109 11.03 21.10 7.43
C PHE A 109 9.86 20.86 8.41
N GLU A 110 9.11 21.91 8.71
CA GLU A 110 7.95 21.87 9.61
C GLU A 110 6.68 22.17 8.81
N TYR A 111 5.70 21.28 8.91
CA TYR A 111 4.38 21.48 8.32
C TYR A 111 3.48 22.20 9.31
N GLU A 112 2.88 23.31 8.86
CA GLU A 112 1.81 24.01 9.57
C GLU A 112 0.45 23.48 9.11
N TYR A 113 -0.46 23.20 10.05
CA TYR A 113 -1.76 22.59 9.74
C TYR A 113 -2.71 23.53 9.00
N ALA A 114 -2.46 24.84 9.04
CA ALA A 114 -3.29 25.86 8.37
C ALA A 114 -3.37 25.67 6.84
N GLU A 115 -2.42 24.96 6.23
CA GLU A 115 -2.39 24.68 4.79
C GLU A 115 -3.14 23.38 4.39
N VAL A 116 -3.70 22.66 5.37
CA VAL A 116 -4.27 21.31 5.17
C VAL A 116 -5.79 21.33 5.26
N ASN A 117 -6.44 21.70 4.15
CA ASN A 117 -7.90 21.60 3.89
C ASN A 117 -8.82 22.08 5.05
N ALA A 118 -9.30 23.31 4.95
CA ALA A 118 -10.30 23.92 5.84
C ALA A 118 -11.70 23.27 5.82
N GLU A 119 -11.88 22.06 5.28
CA GLU A 119 -13.21 21.48 5.03
C GLU A 119 -13.51 20.17 5.75
N ASP A 120 -12.57 19.50 6.44
CA ASP A 120 -12.80 18.10 6.87
C ASP A 120 -12.60 17.73 8.36
N ASP A 121 -12.24 18.62 9.29
CA ASP A 121 -12.29 18.25 10.72
C ASP A 121 -12.36 19.46 11.67
N GLU A 122 -13.58 19.87 12.05
CA GLU A 122 -13.86 20.79 13.16
C GLU A 122 -13.56 20.18 14.56
N ARG A 123 -12.73 19.13 14.65
CA ARG A 123 -12.53 18.36 15.89
C ARG A 123 -11.25 18.65 16.67
N PHE A 124 -10.37 19.54 16.18
CA PHE A 124 -9.04 19.72 16.79
C PHE A 124 -8.67 21.15 17.18
N LEU A 125 -9.59 22.12 17.07
CA LEU A 125 -9.36 23.50 17.51
C LEU A 125 -9.69 23.75 19.00
N GLU A 126 -9.71 22.71 19.85
CA GLU A 126 -10.06 22.87 21.27
C GLU A 126 -8.90 23.25 22.19
N ASP A 127 -7.63 23.29 21.74
CA ASP A 127 -6.51 23.51 22.68
C ASP A 127 -5.47 24.58 22.30
N GLY A 128 -5.77 25.47 21.34
CA GLY A 128 -4.94 26.67 21.09
C GLY A 128 -3.46 26.43 20.75
N LYS A 129 -3.06 25.18 20.49
CA LYS A 129 -1.70 24.80 20.13
C LYS A 129 -1.60 24.86 18.61
N GLU A 130 -0.73 25.72 18.09
CA GLU A 130 -0.20 25.55 16.74
C GLU A 130 0.39 24.15 16.67
N LEU A 131 -0.35 23.22 16.08
CA LEU A 131 0.17 21.91 15.77
C LEU A 131 1.15 22.15 14.63
N THR A 132 2.43 21.89 14.85
CA THR A 132 3.42 21.78 13.78
C THR A 132 4.01 20.38 13.86
N ILE A 133 4.30 19.79 12.70
CA ILE A 133 4.89 18.46 12.61
C ILE A 133 6.13 18.53 11.74
N LYS A 134 7.26 18.08 12.29
CA LYS A 134 8.51 17.93 11.55
C LYS A 134 8.38 16.85 10.49
N GLU A 135 9.00 17.07 9.34
CA GLU A 135 9.04 16.11 8.24
C GLU A 135 9.70 14.78 8.67
N GLU A 136 10.69 14.83 9.56
CA GLU A 136 11.27 13.63 10.18
C GLU A 136 10.22 12.78 10.93
N ASN A 137 9.34 13.40 11.71
CA ASN A 137 8.27 12.70 12.43
C ASN A 137 7.22 12.14 11.47
N ARG A 138 6.88 12.91 10.43
CA ARG A 138 6.00 12.46 9.35
C ARG A 138 6.60 11.23 8.64
N LEU A 139 7.90 11.24 8.37
CA LEU A 139 8.62 10.15 7.73
C LEU A 139 8.53 8.87 8.57
N VAL A 140 8.76 8.97 9.89
CA VAL A 140 8.63 7.85 10.82
C VAL A 140 7.22 7.25 10.80
N ALA A 141 6.19 8.12 10.86
CA ALA A 141 4.80 7.70 10.80
C ALA A 141 4.44 7.03 9.47
N THR A 142 4.92 7.55 8.35
CA THR A 142 4.70 6.95 7.02
C THR A 142 5.36 5.58 6.91
N ILE A 143 6.61 5.41 7.37
CA ILE A 143 7.30 4.12 7.37
C ILE A 143 6.53 3.11 8.23
N GLU A 144 6.03 3.53 9.40
CA GLU A 144 5.22 2.68 10.28
C GLU A 144 3.92 2.21 9.60
N GLN A 145 3.21 3.13 8.93
CA GLN A 145 1.98 2.79 8.21
C GLN A 145 2.23 1.83 7.04
N ILE A 146 3.35 2.02 6.33
CA ILE A 146 3.77 1.12 5.25
C ILE A 146 4.12 -0.24 5.85
N ASP A 147 5.02 -0.32 6.82
CA ASP A 147 5.42 -1.60 7.46
C ASP A 147 4.23 -2.44 7.94
N ARG A 148 3.24 -1.80 8.59
CA ARG A 148 2.00 -2.47 9.03
C ARG A 148 1.15 -3.01 7.89
N ALA A 149 1.21 -2.40 6.71
CA ALA A 149 0.38 -2.75 5.56
C ALA A 149 1.10 -3.63 4.53
N VAL A 150 2.43 -3.69 4.54
CA VAL A 150 3.20 -4.28 3.43
C VAL A 150 4.46 -5.03 3.84
N GLY A 151 4.76 -5.16 5.13
CA GLY A 151 5.84 -6.06 5.55
C GLY A 151 5.45 -7.48 5.13
N ILE A 152 6.05 -8.05 4.08
CA ILE A 152 5.65 -9.35 3.54
C ILE A 152 6.71 -10.40 3.79
N ILE A 153 6.26 -11.59 4.19
CA ILE A 153 7.08 -12.79 4.32
C ILE A 153 6.35 -14.01 3.73
N PRO A 154 7.08 -15.00 3.18
CA PRO A 154 6.48 -16.25 2.78
C PRO A 154 6.09 -17.10 4.00
N ARG A 155 5.04 -17.91 3.85
CA ARG A 155 4.56 -18.83 4.90
C ARG A 155 5.68 -19.75 5.38
N ARG A 156 5.78 -19.96 6.69
CA ARG A 156 6.80 -20.77 7.37
C ARG A 156 8.23 -20.22 7.31
N ALA A 157 8.48 -19.03 6.76
CA ALA A 157 9.82 -18.43 6.78
C ALA A 157 10.30 -18.06 8.18
N PHE A 158 9.35 -17.75 9.08
CA PHE A 158 9.59 -17.44 10.49
C PHE A 158 8.81 -18.38 11.39
N MET A 159 9.30 -18.53 12.61
CA MET A 159 8.68 -19.33 13.65
C MET A 159 8.62 -18.54 14.96
N LYS A 160 7.46 -18.59 15.62
CA LYS A 160 7.24 -18.01 16.93
C LYS A 160 7.48 -19.07 18.00
N THR A 161 8.29 -18.72 18.99
CA THR A 161 8.56 -19.57 20.15
C THR A 161 7.42 -19.47 21.17
N PRO A 162 7.29 -20.43 22.09
CA PRO A 162 6.33 -20.33 23.19
C PRO A 162 6.53 -19.10 24.09
N LEU A 163 7.76 -18.56 24.15
CA LEU A 163 8.09 -17.34 24.87
C LEU A 163 7.69 -16.06 24.13
N GLY A 164 7.21 -16.18 22.89
CA GLY A 164 6.74 -15.07 22.06
C GLY A 164 7.76 -14.50 21.10
N SER A 165 9.06 -14.82 21.25
CA SER A 165 10.11 -14.36 20.34
C SER A 165 10.01 -15.02 18.97
N VAL A 166 10.36 -14.27 17.92
CA VAL A 166 10.27 -14.72 16.53
C VAL A 166 11.65 -14.84 15.91
N HIS A 167 11.90 -16.00 15.31
CA HIS A 167 13.18 -16.36 14.68
C HIS A 167 12.96 -16.86 13.26
N GLU A 168 14.00 -16.84 12.45
CA GLU A 168 13.98 -17.50 11.14
C GLU A 168 13.84 -19.01 11.28
N ASN A 169 12.98 -19.59 10.48
CA ASN A 169 12.85 -21.04 10.41
C ASN A 169 13.97 -21.62 9.55
N ARG A 170 14.93 -22.29 10.19
CA ARG A 170 16.08 -22.92 9.50
C ARG A 170 15.66 -24.00 8.49
N ASN A 171 14.51 -24.61 8.69
CA ASN A 171 13.96 -25.68 7.87
C ASN A 171 13.13 -25.16 6.67
N PHE A 172 12.97 -23.84 6.53
CA PHE A 172 12.26 -23.28 5.39
C PHE A 172 13.10 -23.41 4.12
N GLU A 173 12.68 -24.21 3.14
CA GLU A 173 13.43 -24.38 1.88
C GLU A 173 12.90 -23.52 0.73
N GLY A 174 11.88 -22.69 0.99
CA GLY A 174 11.17 -21.92 -0.04
C GLY A 174 9.76 -22.44 -0.27
N LEU A 175 8.93 -21.62 -0.91
CA LEU A 175 7.61 -22.05 -1.37
C LEU A 175 7.75 -22.90 -2.63
N SER A 176 6.92 -23.92 -2.77
CA SER A 176 6.78 -24.64 -4.05
C SER A 176 6.20 -23.72 -5.13
N LEU A 177 6.37 -24.09 -6.40
CA LEU A 177 5.82 -23.31 -7.53
C LEU A 177 4.29 -23.17 -7.47
N THR A 178 3.58 -24.12 -6.87
CA THR A 178 2.11 -24.09 -6.73
C THR A 178 1.67 -23.22 -5.56
N GLU A 179 2.39 -23.25 -4.43
CA GLU A 179 2.17 -22.37 -3.29
C GLU A 179 2.51 -20.92 -3.63
N ALA A 180 3.64 -20.69 -4.31
CA ALA A 180 4.12 -19.35 -4.62
C ALA A 180 3.15 -18.53 -5.50
N LYS A 181 2.23 -19.17 -6.24
CA LYS A 181 1.19 -18.46 -7.01
C LYS A 181 0.06 -17.92 -6.14
N LYS A 182 -0.11 -18.45 -4.94
CA LYS A 182 -1.26 -18.18 -4.07
C LYS A 182 -0.94 -17.06 -3.11
N LEU A 183 -1.80 -16.05 -3.05
CA LEU A 183 -1.72 -14.97 -2.06
C LEU A 183 -1.75 -15.48 -0.62
N SER A 184 -2.43 -16.61 -0.37
CA SER A 184 -2.48 -17.28 0.93
C SER A 184 -1.16 -17.87 1.42
N SER A 185 -0.11 -17.88 0.58
CA SER A 185 1.24 -18.30 0.98
C SER A 185 2.12 -17.13 1.44
N TYR A 186 1.57 -15.91 1.51
CA TYR A 186 2.28 -14.71 1.92
C TYR A 186 1.54 -14.04 3.07
N PHE A 187 2.31 -13.52 4.02
CA PHE A 187 1.80 -13.04 5.31
C PHE A 187 2.37 -11.66 5.65
N HIS A 188 1.58 -10.86 6.36
CA HIS A 188 2.01 -9.60 6.92
C HIS A 188 2.92 -9.84 8.14
N PHE A 189 4.12 -9.25 8.13
CA PHE A 189 5.10 -9.32 9.21
C PHE A 189 4.93 -8.15 10.18
N THR A 190 3.74 -8.09 10.77
CA THR A 190 3.32 -7.18 11.83
C THR A 190 2.44 -7.95 12.82
N GLU A 191 2.08 -7.33 13.94
CA GLU A 191 1.13 -7.91 14.87
C GLU A 191 -0.20 -8.23 14.16
N PRO A 192 -0.72 -9.47 14.27
CA PRO A 192 -1.93 -9.87 13.56
C PRO A 192 -3.18 -9.21 14.18
N VAL A 193 -4.02 -8.69 13.30
CA VAL A 193 -5.33 -8.10 13.63
C VAL A 193 -6.44 -9.10 13.37
N ASN A 194 -6.40 -9.81 12.24
CA ASN A 194 -7.48 -10.71 11.82
C ASN A 194 -7.45 -12.05 12.56
N LEU A 195 -6.27 -12.59 12.88
CA LEU A 195 -6.18 -13.83 13.68
C LEU A 195 -6.90 -13.73 15.04
N LYS A 196 -6.91 -12.54 15.66
CA LYS A 196 -7.61 -12.31 16.94
C LYS A 196 -9.11 -12.59 16.80
N ASN A 197 -9.68 -12.24 15.65
CA ASN A 197 -11.10 -12.32 15.33
C ASN A 197 -11.55 -13.69 14.79
N LYS A 198 -10.64 -14.63 14.52
CA LYS A 198 -10.99 -15.98 14.04
C LYS A 198 -11.72 -16.80 15.11
N THR A 199 -12.63 -17.66 14.64
CA THR A 199 -13.38 -18.59 15.48
C THR A 199 -12.49 -19.69 16.06
N LEU A 200 -12.95 -20.37 17.12
CA LEU A 200 -12.20 -21.48 17.74
C LEU A 200 -11.97 -22.64 16.76
N LEU A 201 -12.93 -22.92 15.87
CA LEU A 201 -12.79 -23.96 14.87
C LEU A 201 -11.69 -23.63 13.86
N GLU A 202 -11.67 -22.40 13.34
CA GLU A 202 -10.63 -21.96 12.40
C GLU A 202 -9.25 -21.92 13.07
N LYS A 203 -9.17 -21.64 14.37
CA LYS A 203 -7.91 -21.65 15.13
C LYS A 203 -7.40 -23.07 15.38
N ALA A 204 -8.27 -24.08 15.41
CA ALA A 204 -7.87 -25.46 15.65
C ALA A 204 -7.03 -26.06 14.49
N ASP A 205 -7.22 -25.53 13.28
CA ASP A 205 -6.48 -25.96 12.08
C ASP A 205 -5.16 -25.21 11.88
N LEU A 206 -4.85 -24.18 12.70
CA LEU A 206 -3.65 -23.37 12.58
C LEU A 206 -2.55 -23.88 13.52
N ASP A 207 -1.31 -23.89 13.04
CA ASP A 207 -0.15 -24.14 13.89
C ASP A 207 0.31 -22.83 14.56
N PRO A 208 0.30 -22.72 15.90
CA PRO A 208 0.61 -21.46 16.60
C PRO A 208 2.06 -20.98 16.42
N SER A 209 2.98 -21.85 16.01
CA SER A 209 4.39 -21.49 15.81
C SER A 209 4.63 -20.93 14.41
N THR A 210 3.91 -21.40 13.40
CA THR A 210 4.15 -21.05 11.98
C THR A 210 3.04 -20.19 11.36
N ASP A 211 1.80 -20.32 11.82
CA ASP A 211 0.62 -19.59 11.32
C ASP A 211 0.18 -18.49 12.32
N PHE A 212 1.14 -17.73 12.84
CA PHE A 212 0.91 -16.68 13.84
C PHE A 212 0.69 -15.27 13.26
N LEU A 213 0.58 -15.14 11.93
CA LEU A 213 0.45 -13.88 11.20
C LEU A 213 -0.80 -13.85 10.31
N ASP A 214 -1.16 -12.66 9.83
CA ASP A 214 -2.29 -12.47 8.90
C ASP A 214 -1.88 -12.72 7.44
N SER A 215 -2.72 -13.45 6.70
CA SER A 215 -2.54 -13.74 5.27
C SER A 215 -2.94 -12.55 4.40
N LEU A 216 -2.19 -12.30 3.32
CA LEU A 216 -2.50 -11.26 2.33
C LEU A 216 -3.80 -11.53 1.54
N GLU A 217 -4.30 -12.77 1.53
CA GLU A 217 -5.53 -13.15 0.84
C GLU A 217 -6.77 -12.42 1.39
N HIS A 218 -6.74 -12.07 2.68
CA HIS A 218 -7.85 -11.44 3.38
C HIS A 218 -7.74 -9.91 3.44
N ASP A 219 -6.81 -9.32 2.68
CA ASP A 219 -6.64 -7.88 2.64
C ASP A 219 -7.85 -7.18 2.02
N VAL A 220 -8.17 -6.01 2.59
CA VAL A 220 -9.28 -5.16 2.17
C VAL A 220 -8.73 -3.86 1.56
N PRO A 221 -9.17 -3.46 0.35
CA PRO A 221 -10.11 -4.16 -0.52
C PRO A 221 -9.52 -5.44 -1.14
N GLN A 222 -10.38 -6.40 -1.50
CA GLN A 222 -9.94 -7.59 -2.23
C GLN A 222 -9.21 -7.16 -3.51
N GLY A 223 -8.18 -7.91 -3.91
CA GLY A 223 -7.36 -7.59 -5.09
C GLY A 223 -6.45 -6.38 -4.93
N SER A 224 -6.05 -6.04 -3.70
CA SER A 224 -5.02 -5.03 -3.40
C SER A 224 -3.60 -5.44 -3.81
N TRP A 225 -3.44 -6.66 -4.34
CA TRP A 225 -2.16 -7.26 -4.68
C TRP A 225 -2.21 -7.86 -6.08
N THR A 226 -1.10 -7.74 -6.80
CA THR A 226 -0.85 -8.49 -8.03
C THR A 226 0.23 -9.53 -7.76
N VAL A 227 0.06 -10.73 -8.32
CA VAL A 227 1.04 -11.83 -8.26
C VAL A 227 1.43 -12.17 -9.69
N GLN A 228 2.71 -12.05 -10.01
CA GLN A 228 3.22 -12.28 -11.36
C GLN A 228 4.47 -13.15 -11.35
N PHE A 229 4.61 -13.98 -12.38
CA PHE A 229 5.86 -14.70 -12.65
C PHE A 229 6.69 -13.88 -13.64
N GLU A 230 7.93 -13.63 -13.27
CA GLU A 230 8.89 -12.87 -14.09
C GLU A 230 10.13 -13.70 -14.37
N LYS A 231 11.01 -13.18 -15.23
CA LYS A 231 12.31 -13.78 -15.57
C LYS A 231 12.20 -15.25 -16.02
N GLY A 232 11.32 -15.50 -16.99
CA GLY A 232 11.08 -16.84 -17.51
C GLY A 232 10.37 -17.78 -16.53
N GLY A 233 9.67 -17.25 -15.51
CA GLY A 233 8.95 -18.05 -14.53
C GLY A 233 9.78 -18.48 -13.32
N THR A 234 10.99 -17.95 -13.17
CA THR A 234 11.91 -18.30 -12.08
C THR A 234 11.68 -17.49 -10.82
N VAL A 235 11.03 -16.32 -10.92
CA VAL A 235 10.80 -15.41 -9.81
C VAL A 235 9.34 -15.06 -9.73
N VAL A 236 8.78 -15.13 -8.54
CA VAL A 236 7.45 -14.59 -8.24
C VAL A 236 7.61 -13.19 -7.69
N VAL A 237 6.85 -12.25 -8.25
CA VAL A 237 6.85 -10.86 -7.86
C VAL A 237 5.44 -10.47 -7.43
N LEU A 238 5.34 -9.91 -6.22
CA LEU A 238 4.13 -9.35 -5.65
C LEU A 238 4.23 -7.82 -5.66
N ARG A 239 3.18 -7.14 -6.10
CA ARG A 239 3.10 -5.67 -6.04
C ARG A 239 1.83 -5.22 -5.34
N SER A 240 1.98 -4.22 -4.48
CA SER A 240 0.83 -3.58 -3.83
C SER A 240 0.19 -2.57 -4.79
N LEU A 241 -1.13 -2.57 -4.85
CA LEU A 241 -1.94 -1.56 -5.54
C LEU A 241 -2.41 -0.46 -4.60
N LEU A 242 -2.28 -0.64 -3.28
CA LEU A 242 -2.56 0.40 -2.29
C LEU A 242 -1.33 1.28 -2.04
N TRP A 243 -0.16 0.65 -1.98
CA TRP A 243 1.12 1.32 -1.75
C TRP A 243 1.98 1.18 -3.00
N LEU A 244 1.78 2.10 -3.94
CA LEU A 244 2.55 2.12 -5.18
C LEU A 244 4.04 2.29 -4.87
N GLY A 245 4.87 1.51 -5.57
CA GLY A 245 6.30 1.44 -5.33
C GLY A 245 6.73 0.25 -4.47
N LEU A 246 5.80 -0.45 -3.82
CA LEU A 246 6.12 -1.69 -3.13
C LEU A 246 6.25 -2.86 -4.11
N THR A 247 7.41 -3.52 -4.06
CA THR A 247 7.65 -4.78 -4.77
C THR A 247 8.26 -5.80 -3.82
N PHE A 248 7.61 -6.96 -3.69
CA PHE A 248 8.14 -8.15 -3.04
C PHE A 248 8.55 -9.18 -4.10
N TYR A 249 9.65 -9.87 -3.89
CA TYR A 249 10.11 -10.96 -4.75
C TYR A 249 10.37 -12.22 -3.92
N HIS A 250 10.17 -13.37 -4.55
CA HIS A 250 10.57 -14.67 -4.02
C HIS A 250 11.06 -15.55 -5.16
N VAL A 251 12.17 -16.26 -4.94
CA VAL A 251 12.65 -17.31 -5.83
C VAL A 251 12.13 -18.65 -5.26
N PRO A 252 11.11 -19.27 -5.89
CA PRO A 252 10.51 -20.51 -5.38
C PRO A 252 11.56 -21.62 -5.21
N MET A 253 11.30 -22.55 -4.29
CA MET A 253 12.23 -23.63 -3.91
C MET A 253 13.59 -23.14 -3.37
N THR A 254 13.67 -21.88 -2.94
CA THR A 254 14.86 -21.35 -2.27
C THR A 254 14.47 -20.47 -1.07
N LYS A 255 15.45 -20.17 -0.20
CA LYS A 255 15.30 -19.21 0.90
C LYS A 255 15.31 -17.74 0.45
N GLN A 256 15.48 -17.45 -0.83
CA GLN A 256 15.64 -16.09 -1.32
C GLN A 256 14.28 -15.40 -1.47
N TYR A 257 14.06 -14.37 -0.67
CA TYR A 257 12.94 -13.46 -0.79
C TYR A 257 13.29 -12.10 -0.20
N GLY A 258 12.45 -11.11 -0.47
CA GLY A 258 12.55 -9.81 0.16
C GLY A 258 11.58 -8.84 -0.48
N TYR A 259 11.45 -7.67 0.11
CA TYR A 259 10.72 -6.56 -0.49
C TYR A 259 11.56 -5.30 -0.48
N ILE A 260 11.13 -4.36 -1.31
CA ILE A 260 11.58 -2.99 -1.34
C ILE A 260 10.36 -2.10 -1.57
N TYR A 261 10.30 -1.00 -0.83
CA TYR A 261 9.38 0.09 -1.14
C TYR A 261 10.17 1.23 -1.80
N CYS A 262 9.78 1.67 -3.00
CA CYS A 262 10.33 2.88 -3.59
C CYS A 262 9.22 3.70 -4.23
N GLY A 263 8.78 4.75 -3.55
CA GLY A 263 7.65 5.56 -3.96
C GLY A 263 7.49 6.83 -3.12
N THR A 264 6.35 7.50 -3.22
CA THR A 264 6.10 8.80 -2.59
C THR A 264 5.67 8.73 -1.13
N GLY A 265 5.41 7.53 -0.60
CA GLY A 265 4.85 7.33 0.73
C GLY A 265 3.34 7.55 0.80
N TRP A 266 2.64 7.58 -0.34
CA TRP A 266 1.19 7.80 -0.39
C TRP A 266 0.42 6.49 -0.42
N LYS A 267 -0.67 6.44 0.36
CA LYS A 267 -1.63 5.34 0.34
C LYS A 267 -2.79 5.68 -0.58
N ILE A 268 -3.06 4.80 -1.55
CA ILE A 268 -4.28 4.85 -2.35
C ILE A 268 -5.45 4.36 -1.49
N LYS A 269 -6.49 5.19 -1.33
CA LYS A 269 -7.67 4.86 -0.51
C LYS A 269 -8.68 3.97 -1.25
N HIS A 270 -8.74 4.08 -2.57
CA HIS A 270 -9.73 3.39 -3.39
C HIS A 270 -9.07 2.73 -4.60
N ILE A 271 -9.20 1.41 -4.70
CA ILE A 271 -8.82 0.64 -5.89
C ILE A 271 -10.10 0.36 -6.66
N CYS A 272 -10.16 0.85 -7.90
CA CYS A 272 -11.26 0.54 -8.80
C CYS A 272 -11.11 -0.87 -9.33
N GLN A 273 -11.89 -1.81 -8.79
CA GLN A 273 -11.93 -3.16 -9.33
C GLN A 273 -12.76 -3.18 -10.62
N PRO A 274 -12.23 -3.70 -11.75
CA PRO A 274 -13.03 -3.89 -12.94
C PRO A 274 -14.16 -4.88 -12.62
N LYS A 275 -15.40 -4.39 -12.61
CA LYS A 275 -16.58 -5.25 -12.52
C LYS A 275 -17.00 -5.64 -13.92
N THR A 276 -16.96 -6.93 -14.21
CA THR A 276 -17.61 -7.49 -15.40
C THR A 276 -19.10 -7.54 -15.15
N ILE A 277 -19.87 -6.70 -15.84
CA ILE A 277 -21.33 -6.71 -15.78
C ILE A 277 -21.82 -7.18 -17.15
N LEU A 278 -22.57 -8.29 -17.20
CA LEU A 278 -23.14 -8.86 -18.43
C LEU A 278 -22.09 -9.06 -19.55
N GLY A 279 -20.89 -9.53 -19.19
CA GLY A 279 -19.80 -9.80 -20.15
C GLY A 279 -19.04 -8.55 -20.64
N ARG A 280 -19.27 -7.36 -20.06
CA ARG A 280 -18.53 -6.14 -20.40
C ARG A 280 -17.75 -5.59 -19.20
N THR A 281 -16.51 -5.19 -19.45
CA THR A 281 -15.61 -4.60 -18.44
C THR A 281 -15.86 -3.10 -18.31
N LEU A 282 -16.14 -2.63 -17.10
CA LEU A 282 -16.20 -1.21 -16.77
C LEU A 282 -14.82 -0.72 -16.29
N ILE A 283 -14.36 0.42 -16.82
CA ILE A 283 -13.11 1.10 -16.45
C ILE A 283 -13.48 2.48 -15.91
N THR A 284 -12.96 2.85 -14.74
CA THR A 284 -13.20 4.18 -14.15
C THR A 284 -11.93 5.02 -14.17
N ASP A 285 -12.04 6.23 -14.68
CA ASP A 285 -11.02 7.28 -14.63
C ASP A 285 -11.34 8.19 -13.43
N MET A 286 -10.47 8.12 -12.43
CA MET A 286 -10.62 8.84 -11.16
C MET A 286 -10.15 10.30 -11.25
N GLU A 287 -9.35 10.65 -12.25
CA GLU A 287 -8.90 12.03 -12.45
C GLU A 287 -10.03 12.91 -12.98
N ASN A 288 -10.92 12.32 -13.78
CA ASN A 288 -12.08 13.01 -14.36
C ASN A 288 -13.45 12.54 -13.83
N MET A 289 -13.49 11.63 -12.84
CA MET A 289 -14.72 10.95 -12.39
C MET A 289 -15.56 10.33 -13.55
N LYS A 290 -14.92 9.71 -14.55
CA LYS A 290 -15.60 9.11 -15.72
C LYS A 290 -15.63 7.59 -15.65
N ILE A 291 -16.71 6.98 -16.15
CA ILE A 291 -16.87 5.53 -16.28
C ILE A 291 -16.97 5.17 -17.76
N TYR A 292 -16.13 4.24 -18.21
CA TYR A 292 -16.05 3.75 -19.58
C TYR A 292 -16.39 2.25 -19.66
N LEU A 293 -16.92 1.83 -20.80
CA LEU A 293 -17.02 0.42 -21.19
C LEU A 293 -15.84 0.09 -22.12
N GLN A 294 -15.13 -1.00 -21.86
CA GLN A 294 -13.99 -1.41 -22.68
C GLN A 294 -14.47 -1.88 -24.07
N GLY A 295 -14.16 -1.14 -25.15
CA GLY A 295 -14.31 -1.66 -26.52
C GLY A 295 -14.61 -0.69 -27.68
N GLU A 296 -15.20 0.49 -27.50
CA GLU A 296 -15.63 1.34 -28.64
C GLU A 296 -15.53 2.87 -28.37
N LYS A 297 -15.32 3.66 -29.43
CA LYS A 297 -15.19 5.13 -29.39
C LYS A 297 -16.53 5.78 -28.99
N ALA A 298 -16.53 6.58 -27.92
CA ALA A 298 -17.71 7.23 -27.36
C ALA A 298 -17.98 8.62 -28.00
N SER A 299 -19.26 8.96 -28.25
CA SER A 299 -19.71 10.27 -28.73
C SER A 299 -20.43 11.04 -27.62
N PRO A 300 -20.17 12.36 -27.42
CA PRO A 300 -20.72 13.12 -26.30
C PRO A 300 -22.19 13.49 -26.52
N VAL A 301 -23.02 13.30 -25.48
CA VAL A 301 -24.33 13.95 -25.36
C VAL A 301 -24.27 14.89 -24.17
N VAL A 302 -24.22 16.19 -24.45
CA VAL A 302 -24.18 17.23 -23.44
C VAL A 302 -25.60 17.55 -22.98
N LYS A 303 -25.86 17.40 -21.69
CA LYS A 303 -26.61 18.37 -20.86
C LYS A 303 -26.27 18.12 -19.39
N ASN A 304 -26.04 19.22 -18.68
CA ASN A 304 -25.48 19.36 -17.34
C ASN A 304 -25.79 18.23 -16.35
N ILE A 305 -24.77 17.92 -15.53
CA ILE A 305 -24.67 16.87 -14.48
C ILE A 305 -24.04 15.56 -15.02
N ASN A 306 -22.89 15.19 -14.43
CA ASN A 306 -22.12 13.94 -14.59
C ASN A 306 -22.47 13.10 -15.84
N VAL A 307 -21.75 13.34 -16.93
CA VAL A 307 -21.98 12.69 -18.23
C VAL A 307 -21.65 11.20 -18.15
N LEU A 308 -22.70 10.36 -18.18
CA LEU A 308 -22.62 8.92 -18.40
C LEU A 308 -22.73 8.65 -19.92
N TYR A 309 -21.73 8.01 -20.52
CA TYR A 309 -21.81 7.61 -21.93
C TYR A 309 -22.59 6.28 -22.04
N LEU A 310 -23.79 6.32 -22.62
CA LEU A 310 -24.60 5.14 -22.93
C LEU A 310 -24.57 4.89 -24.44
N LEU A 311 -24.28 3.65 -24.85
CA LEU A 311 -24.34 3.20 -26.24
C LEU A 311 -25.77 2.76 -26.62
N ASP A 312 -26.20 3.17 -27.81
CA ASP A 312 -27.38 2.82 -28.63
C ASP A 312 -28.72 2.45 -27.91
N PRO A 313 -29.84 3.21 -28.08
CA PRO A 313 -31.07 3.03 -27.30
C PRO A 313 -31.88 1.75 -27.56
N GLY A 314 -31.42 0.83 -28.42
CA GLY A 314 -32.27 -0.21 -29.00
C GLY A 314 -32.78 -1.31 -28.06
N ARG A 315 -32.18 -1.56 -26.89
CA ARG A 315 -32.59 -2.67 -26.00
C ARG A 315 -32.14 -2.49 -24.55
N MET A 316 -32.78 -1.66 -23.73
CA MET A 316 -32.72 -1.86 -22.26
C MET A 316 -33.99 -1.36 -21.54
N HIS A 317 -34.64 -2.27 -20.80
CA HIS A 317 -35.74 -1.98 -19.88
C HIS A 317 -35.25 -1.12 -18.70
N LYS A 318 -35.74 0.12 -18.63
CA LYS A 318 -35.19 1.26 -17.84
C LYS A 318 -35.42 1.26 -16.32
N LEU A 319 -35.97 0.22 -15.69
CA LEU A 319 -36.32 0.29 -14.25
C LEU A 319 -35.53 -0.65 -13.32
N GLY A 320 -34.76 -1.61 -13.85
CA GLY A 320 -34.02 -2.57 -13.02
C GLY A 320 -32.67 -2.06 -12.49
N ILE A 321 -31.96 -1.24 -13.27
CA ILE A 321 -30.55 -0.90 -12.99
C ILE A 321 -30.43 0.23 -11.96
N LEU A 322 -31.26 1.29 -12.06
CA LEU A 322 -31.24 2.39 -11.09
C LEU A 322 -31.58 1.92 -9.67
N LYS A 323 -32.56 1.02 -9.54
CA LYS A 323 -32.98 0.46 -8.25
C LYS A 323 -31.94 -0.49 -7.64
N TRP A 324 -31.07 -1.08 -8.46
CA TRP A 324 -29.95 -1.92 -8.01
C TRP A 324 -28.73 -1.08 -7.59
N MET A 325 -28.42 -0.01 -8.34
CA MET A 325 -27.36 0.94 -7.96
C MET A 325 -27.63 1.57 -6.58
N TRP A 326 -28.90 1.88 -6.29
CA TRP A 326 -29.36 2.45 -5.02
C TRP A 326 -29.16 1.54 -3.80
N LYS A 327 -29.12 0.21 -3.98
CA LYS A 327 -29.05 -0.77 -2.88
C LYS A 327 -27.64 -1.27 -2.55
N LYS A 328 -26.61 -0.95 -3.36
CA LYS A 328 -25.25 -1.51 -3.18
C LYS A 328 -24.07 -0.54 -3.35
N CYS A 329 -24.30 0.73 -3.71
CA CYS A 329 -23.21 1.72 -3.79
C CYS A 329 -23.09 2.49 -2.46
N THR A 330 -22.49 1.87 -1.44
CA THR A 330 -22.10 2.54 -0.17
C THR A 330 -20.75 3.26 -0.29
N CYS A 331 -20.29 3.59 -1.50
CA CYS A 331 -18.94 4.08 -1.77
C CYS A 331 -18.93 5.44 -2.51
N LEU A 332 -19.84 6.35 -2.15
CA LEU A 332 -19.77 7.74 -2.60
C LEU A 332 -19.51 8.63 -1.37
N PRO A 333 -18.56 9.58 -1.43
CA PRO A 333 -18.37 10.57 -0.37
C PRO A 333 -19.64 11.41 -0.18
N THR A 334 -19.92 11.81 1.06
CA THR A 334 -21.14 12.50 1.51
C THR A 334 -21.42 13.81 0.74
N THR A 335 -20.39 14.43 0.17
CA THR A 335 -20.51 15.64 -0.66
C THR A 335 -21.20 15.37 -2.00
N ALA A 336 -21.07 14.15 -2.57
CA ALA A 336 -21.83 13.75 -3.76
C ALA A 336 -23.29 13.37 -3.44
N MET A 337 -23.61 13.07 -2.17
CA MET A 337 -24.99 12.78 -1.73
C MET A 337 -25.86 14.04 -1.66
N HIS A 338 -25.30 15.19 -1.26
CA HIS A 338 -26.08 16.43 -1.13
C HIS A 338 -26.55 16.99 -2.48
N PHE A 339 -25.78 16.80 -3.55
CA PHE A 339 -26.15 17.25 -4.89
C PHE A 339 -27.20 16.36 -5.58
N LEU A 340 -27.28 15.08 -5.21
CA LEU A 340 -28.26 14.14 -5.76
C LEU A 340 -29.65 14.30 -5.15
N LEU A 341 -29.75 14.85 -3.94
CA LEU A 341 -31.02 15.16 -3.28
C LEU A 341 -31.73 16.40 -3.84
N GLN A 342 -31.04 17.25 -4.59
CA GLN A 342 -31.64 18.45 -5.20
C GLN A 342 -32.34 18.18 -6.55
N ILE A 343 -32.19 16.97 -7.11
CA ILE A 343 -32.68 16.63 -8.46
C ILE A 343 -34.01 15.86 -8.42
N THR A 344 -34.64 15.69 -7.24
CA THR A 344 -35.96 15.04 -7.12
C THR A 344 -37.16 15.98 -7.12
N ASP A 345 -36.97 17.30 -7.12
CA ASP A 345 -38.06 18.28 -7.19
C ASP A 345 -37.97 19.15 -8.44
N SER A 346 -38.16 18.55 -9.62
CA SER A 346 -38.81 19.28 -10.71
C SER A 346 -39.50 18.30 -11.65
N THR A 347 -40.78 18.08 -11.39
CA THR A 347 -41.73 17.67 -12.41
C THR A 347 -41.79 18.75 -13.48
N ASP A 348 -41.50 18.43 -14.75
CA ASP A 348 -42.50 18.67 -15.80
C ASP A 348 -42.21 18.02 -17.14
N PHE A 349 -43.32 17.54 -17.71
CA PHE A 349 -43.50 16.81 -18.95
C PHE A 349 -43.65 17.79 -20.14
N LYS A 350 -43.03 17.50 -21.31
CA LYS A 350 -43.70 17.32 -22.62
C LYS A 350 -42.82 17.63 -23.84
N ASN A 351 -42.92 16.69 -24.78
CA ASN A 351 -42.95 16.84 -26.24
C ASN A 351 -41.75 17.48 -26.95
N ILE A 352 -41.17 16.75 -27.91
CA ILE A 352 -41.30 17.05 -29.34
C ILE A 352 -40.90 15.81 -30.15
N SER A 353 -41.70 15.57 -31.18
CA SER A 353 -41.81 14.41 -32.06
C SER A 353 -40.73 14.30 -33.12
N PHE A 354 -40.57 13.07 -33.60
CA PHE A 354 -39.74 12.61 -34.72
C PHE A 354 -39.97 13.38 -36.03
N TRP A 355 -38.87 13.63 -36.76
CA TRP A 355 -38.69 13.35 -38.18
C TRP A 355 -37.28 12.83 -38.41
#